data_AF-A0A958U7W6-F1
#
_entry.id   AF-A0A958U7W6-F1
#
_cell.length_a   1.000
_cell.length_b   1.000
_cell.length_c   1.000
_cell.angle_alpha   90.00
_cell.angle_beta   90.00
_cell.angle_gamma   90.00
#
_symmetry.space_group_name_H-M   'P 1'
#
loop_
_entity.id
_entity.type
_entity.pdbx_description
1 polymer ?
#
loop_
_entity_poly.entity_id
_entity_poly.type
_entity_poly.pdbx_seq_one_letter_code
_entity_poly.pdbx_strand_id
1 'polypeptide(L)' 'KVKQLKDGWTIVTQDGKPSAHFEHNVALVNGKPELLSTFAYVYEALGIKSNEEKEFRQNELVL' A
#
# COMPACT_ATOMS: atom_id res chain seq x y z
N LYS A 1 11.88 5.66 -18.60
CA LYS A 1 12.57 4.38 -18.34
C LYS A 1 13.05 4.36 -16.89
N VAL A 2 13.67 3.28 -16.42
CA VAL A 2 14.32 3.21 -15.09
C VAL A 2 15.81 2.90 -15.27
N LYS A 3 16.60 3.06 -14.21
CA LYS A 3 17.99 2.62 -14.13
C LYS A 3 18.15 1.66 -12.96
N GLN A 4 18.70 0.48 -13.20
CA GLN A 4 19.15 -0.43 -12.14
C GLN A 4 20.57 -0.05 -11.71
N LEU A 5 20.82 0.02 -10.40
CA LEU A 5 22.14 0.31 -9.87
C LEU A 5 23.05 -0.92 -9.89
N LYS A 6 24.34 -0.70 -9.60
CA LYS A 6 25.38 -1.74 -9.66
C LYS A 6 25.21 -2.84 -8.60
N ASP A 7 24.38 -2.60 -7.58
CA ASP A 7 24.04 -3.59 -6.55
C ASP A 7 23.13 -4.73 -7.07
N GLY A 8 22.57 -4.58 -8.29
CA GLY A 8 21.70 -5.57 -8.90
C GLY A 8 20.26 -5.56 -8.39
N TRP A 9 19.89 -4.63 -7.50
CA TRP A 9 18.56 -4.59 -6.87
C TRP A 9 17.90 -3.23 -6.97
N THR A 10 18.64 -2.16 -6.71
CA THR A 10 18.04 -0.84 -6.56
C THR A 10 17.61 -0.29 -7.91
N ILE A 11 16.32 0.04 -8.03
CA ILE A 11 15.74 0.68 -9.21
C ILE A 11 15.53 2.17 -8.90
N VAL A 12 16.09 3.04 -9.73
CA VAL A 12 15.90 4.49 -9.64
C VAL A 12 15.18 5.04 -10.87
N THR A 13 14.42 6.12 -10.68
CA THR A 13 13.80 6.88 -11.78
C THR A 13 14.90 7.39 -12.71
N GLN A 14 14.64 7.39 -14.01
CA GLN A 14 15.64 7.83 -14.99
C GLN A 14 16.00 9.32 -14.85
N ASP A 15 15.07 10.14 -14.36
CA ASP A 15 15.24 11.58 -14.15
C ASP A 15 15.66 11.95 -12.71
N GLY A 16 15.78 10.96 -11.81
CA GLY A 16 16.17 11.16 -10.42
C GLY A 16 15.11 11.86 -9.55
N LYS A 17 13.88 12.06 -10.04
CA LYS A 17 12.80 12.63 -9.23
C LYS A 17 12.25 11.61 -8.24
N PRO A 18 11.63 12.07 -7.12
CA PRO A 18 11.00 11.19 -6.15
C PRO A 18 9.97 10.26 -6.78
N SER A 19 9.87 9.06 -6.20
CA SER A 19 8.86 8.04 -6.54
C SER A 19 8.20 7.58 -5.24
N ALA A 20 6.91 7.25 -5.31
CA ALA A 20 6.16 6.69 -4.19
C ALA A 20 5.48 5.38 -4.62
N HIS A 21 5.41 4.43 -3.71
CA HIS A 21 4.78 3.14 -3.91
C HIS A 21 3.97 2.78 -2.66
N PHE A 22 2.81 2.17 -2.86
CA PHE A 22 1.94 1.67 -1.82
C PHE A 22 1.52 0.26 -2.21
N GLU A 23 1.36 -0.62 -1.21
CA GLU A 23 1.00 -2.02 -1.43
C GLU A 23 -0.05 -2.46 -0.40
N HIS A 24 -1.02 -3.25 -0.89
CA HIS A 24 -1.91 -4.01 -0.04
C HIS A 24 -1.83 -5.50 -0.37
N ASN A 25 -2.01 -6.33 0.65
CA ASN A 25 -2.25 -7.75 0.48
C ASN A 25 -3.77 -7.96 0.35
N VAL A 26 -4.21 -8.64 -0.71
CA VAL A 26 -5.64 -8.81 -1.02
C VAL A 26 -5.95 -10.29 -1.18
N ALA A 27 -7.04 -10.75 -0.58
CA ALA A 27 -7.63 -12.07 -0.84
C ALA A 27 -8.95 -11.95 -1.60
N LEU A 28 -9.27 -12.93 -2.44
CA LEU A 28 -10.61 -13.07 -3.01
C LEU A 28 -11.41 -14.05 -2.15
N VAL A 29 -12.44 -13.55 -1.47
CA VAL A 29 -13.30 -14.34 -0.58
C VAL A 29 -14.73 -14.21 -1.07
N ASN A 30 -15.35 -15.34 -1.42
CA ASN A 30 -16.74 -15.39 -1.91
C ASN A 30 -17.01 -14.43 -3.10
N GLY A 31 -16.02 -14.29 -4.00
CA GLY A 31 -16.11 -13.42 -5.17
C GLY A 31 -15.93 -11.92 -4.90
N LYS A 32 -15.54 -11.53 -3.68
CA LYS A 32 -15.25 -10.14 -3.30
C LYS A 32 -13.81 -9.98 -2.79
N PRO A 33 -13.15 -8.85 -3.07
CA PRO A 33 -11.83 -8.56 -2.51
C PRO A 33 -11.91 -8.27 -1.00
N GLU A 34 -10.93 -8.76 -0.25
CA GLU A 34 -10.72 -8.53 1.17
C GLU A 34 -9.28 -8.04 1.41
N LEU A 35 -9.12 -6.92 2.10
CA LEU A 35 -7.81 -6.39 2.49
C LEU A 35 -7.23 -7.11 3.72
N LEU A 36 -6.07 -7.73 3.54
CA LEU A 36 -5.32 -8.44 4.59
C LEU A 36 -4.26 -7.58 5.28
N SER A 37 -3.95 -6.40 4.73
CA SER A 37 -3.05 -5.42 5.34
C SER A 37 -3.77 -4.08 5.53
N THR A 38 -3.15 -3.12 6.22
CA THR A 38 -3.76 -1.82 6.52
C THR A 38 -2.74 -0.68 6.60
N PHE A 39 -3.16 0.53 6.21
CA PHE A 39 -2.48 1.80 6.47
C PHE A 39 -2.97 2.50 7.75
N ALA A 40 -3.93 1.93 8.49
CA ALA A 40 -4.54 2.58 9.65
C ALA A 40 -3.52 3.09 10.69
N TYR A 41 -2.47 2.31 11.00
CA TYR A 41 -1.40 2.73 11.90
C TYR A 41 -0.63 3.97 11.38
N VAL A 42 -0.41 4.03 10.06
CA VAL A 42 0.26 5.17 9.42
C VAL A 42 -0.65 6.40 9.46
N TYR A 43 -1.94 6.23 9.18
CA TYR A 43 -2.92 7.30 9.24
C TYR A 43 -3.13 7.82 10.66
N GLU A 44 -3.17 6.95 11.65
CA GLU A 44 -3.23 7.35 13.06
C GLU A 44 -2.01 8.21 13.44
N ALA A 45 -0.80 7.73 13.13
CA ALA A 45 0.43 8.45 13.42
C ALA A 45 0.52 9.84 12.72
N LEU A 46 -0.10 9.97 11.56
CA LEU A 46 -0.14 11.21 10.78
C LEU A 46 -1.39 12.08 11.05
N GLY A 47 -2.32 11.64 11.90
CA GLY A 47 -3.58 12.33 12.18
C GLY A 47 -4.53 12.41 10.97
N ILE A 48 -4.39 11.49 10.01
CA ILE A 48 -5.19 11.43 8.78
C ILE A 48 -6.46 10.63 9.05
N LYS A 49 -7.62 11.15 8.61
CA LYS A 49 -8.89 10.42 8.60
C LYS A 49 -9.16 9.93 7.18
N SER A 50 -9.23 8.61 6.99
CA SER A 50 -9.61 7.98 5.73
C SER A 50 -10.66 6.90 5.93
N ASN A 51 -11.47 6.67 4.90
CA ASN A 51 -12.45 5.59 4.81
C ASN A 51 -12.17 4.63 3.63
N GLU A 52 -11.03 4.77 2.95
CA GLU A 52 -10.71 4.05 1.70
C GLU A 52 -10.71 2.53 1.85
N GLU A 53 -10.30 2.00 3.01
CA GLU A 53 -10.23 0.55 3.22
C GLU A 53 -11.60 -0.08 3.56
N LYS A 54 -12.61 0.72 3.91
CA LYS A 54 -13.88 0.22 4.47
C LYS A 54 -14.67 -0.65 3.50
N GLU A 55 -14.65 -0.34 2.20
CA GLU A 55 -15.39 -1.10 1.19
C GLU A 55 -14.83 -2.53 1.02
N PHE A 56 -13.55 -2.72 1.33
CA PHE A 56 -12.82 -3.95 1.09
C PHE A 56 -12.56 -4.76 2.37
N ARG A 57 -13.35 -4.50 3.42
CA ARG A 57 -13.29 -5.23 4.69
C ARG A 57 -14.64 -5.85 5.01
N GLN A 58 -14.65 -7.16 5.22
CA GLN A 58 -15.83 -7.90 5.66
C GLN A 58 -16.14 -7.66 7.13
N ASN A 59 -15.11 -7.40 7.94
CA ASN A 59 -15.22 -7.10 9.37
C ASN A 59 -14.53 -5.78 9.70
N GLU A 60 -14.94 -5.13 10.79
CA GLU A 60 -14.23 -3.93 11.25
C GLU A 60 -12.77 -4.23 11.59
N LEU A 61 -11.89 -3.30 11.22
CA LEU A 61 -10.48 -3.38 11.58
C LEU A 61 -10.33 -3.16 13.09
N VAL A 62 -9.67 -4.10 13.76
CA VAL A 62 -9.25 -3.98 15.16
C VAL A 62 -7.75 -3.72 15.16
N LEU A 63 -7.35 -2.59 15.78
CA LEU A 63 -5.94 -2.17 15.94
C LEU A 63 -5.37 -2.67 17.26
#